data_AF-A0A3C0V9J1-F1
#
_entry.id   AF-A0A3C0V9J1-F1
#
_cell.length_a   1.000
_cell.length_b   1.000
_cell.length_c   1.000
_cell.angle_alpha   90.00
_cell.angle_beta   90.00
_cell.angle_gamma   90.00
#
_symmetry.space_group_name_H-M   'P 1'
#
loop_
_entity.id
_entity.type
_entity.pdbx_description
1 polymer ?
#
loop_
_entity_poly.entity_id
_entity_poly.type
_entity_poly.pdbx_seq_one_letter_code
_entity_poly.pdbx_strand_id
1 'polypeptide(L)'
;MTHAWTFGWIAWLGTAALAAAPGETALPPGCVRGDVVSRSYVPIRTWSPAEGIGILPYLFEYSLMAWSGKKPLSEFHAENIRRIDIAARWSTAIMLYPRYPEWRDEIINLMVRCVRRRQLIITANYHDGEKAGPTPYAHLRAILDRLWELRDAEIVSPEGDRATGRAIINNILANKCGDEGESGLGTEGLARVYGDFDRVIRLREADGAQPFRHIKAWYNMIGYAALDYNGGYAASREDVELHRRVKLPANAQAIGVDVYHYWGHKWSPFDPADLSIPRARVRAHSDEWQRLRTKYYPGGLAVRVCKDSADQSTWIPECWNDTHALMSAIELAGAKDAMMWYIAVSGQLGPSAGDETTYTTPIETMESYYEHLKGGPWVGLAWWVFGDFSGTCHGGLEYHDKTLVHYTPAHPEGEPYSEAMLEYWRREYIALKMRMFDDVVHGQFRALNGPPPDRRGAQ
;
A
#
# COMPACT_ATOMS: atom_id res chain seq x y z
N MET A 1 20.38 46.75 3.49
CA MET A 1 19.86 46.24 2.21
C MET A 1 19.28 44.86 2.46
N THR A 2 17.98 44.84 2.68
CA THR A 2 17.15 43.66 2.98
C THR A 2 16.79 42.99 1.65
N HIS A 3 17.16 41.74 1.46
CA HIS A 3 16.68 40.90 0.35
C HIS A 3 15.62 39.95 0.87
N ALA A 4 14.38 40.26 0.49
CA ALA A 4 13.19 39.50 0.74
C ALA A 4 13.21 38.23 -0.13
N TRP A 5 13.06 37.08 0.51
CA TRP A 5 12.80 35.81 -0.14
C TRP A 5 11.31 35.76 -0.47
N THR A 6 10.97 35.99 -1.74
CA THR A 6 9.65 35.66 -2.28
C THR A 6 9.52 34.15 -2.34
N PHE A 7 8.80 33.58 -1.38
CA PHE A 7 8.25 32.23 -1.49
C PHE A 7 7.30 32.20 -2.69
N GLY A 8 7.73 31.52 -3.75
CA GLY A 8 6.88 31.17 -4.88
C GLY A 8 5.82 30.19 -4.42
N TRP A 9 4.58 30.67 -4.31
CA TRP A 9 3.40 29.85 -4.19
C TRP A 9 3.30 28.98 -5.45
N ILE A 10 3.65 27.71 -5.34
CA ILE A 10 3.21 26.71 -6.32
C ILE A 10 1.70 26.62 -6.13
N ALA A 11 0.96 27.23 -7.04
CA ALA A 11 -0.46 27.01 -7.18
C ALA A 11 -0.68 25.50 -7.41
N TRP A 12 -1.29 24.84 -6.43
CA TRP A 12 -1.81 23.48 -6.54
C TRP A 12 -2.84 23.42 -7.67
N LEU A 13 -2.37 23.20 -8.90
CA LEU A 13 -3.20 22.85 -10.05
C LEU A 13 -3.43 21.35 -10.00
N GLY A 14 -4.56 20.94 -9.41
CA GLY A 14 -4.92 19.54 -9.33
C GLY A 14 -6.18 19.26 -8.54
N THR A 15 -7.21 20.09 -8.61
CA THR A 15 -8.56 19.63 -8.27
C THR A 15 -8.96 18.53 -9.25
N ALA A 16 -8.62 17.28 -8.96
CA ALA A 16 -9.14 16.09 -9.61
C ALA A 16 -10.60 15.82 -9.20
N ALA A 17 -11.39 16.88 -9.09
CA ALA A 17 -12.83 16.82 -8.88
C ALA A 17 -13.47 16.89 -10.26
N LEU A 18 -13.72 15.72 -10.86
CA LEU A 18 -14.73 15.63 -11.91
C LEU A 18 -16.07 16.00 -11.28
N ALA A 19 -16.45 17.26 -11.42
CA ALA A 19 -17.83 17.67 -11.23
C ALA A 19 -18.71 16.79 -12.13
N ALA A 20 -19.83 16.31 -11.58
CA ALA A 20 -20.78 15.50 -12.33
C ALA A 20 -21.16 16.22 -13.64
N ALA A 21 -21.12 15.50 -14.76
CA ALA A 21 -21.52 16.07 -16.04
C ALA A 21 -22.99 16.54 -15.96
N PRO A 22 -23.39 17.62 -16.66
CA PRO A 22 -24.76 18.09 -16.66
C PRO A 22 -25.72 16.96 -17.08
N GLY A 23 -26.62 16.56 -16.18
CA GLY A 23 -27.58 15.48 -16.40
C GLY A 23 -27.28 14.15 -15.70
N GLU A 24 -26.17 14.04 -14.98
CA GLU A 24 -25.93 12.86 -14.13
C GLU A 24 -26.82 12.84 -12.89
N THR A 25 -27.42 11.69 -12.60
CA THR A 25 -28.17 11.43 -11.38
C THR A 25 -27.26 11.59 -10.15
N ALA A 26 -27.81 12.22 -9.11
CA ALA A 26 -27.13 12.34 -7.82
C ALA A 26 -26.75 10.95 -7.30
N LEU A 27 -25.49 10.79 -6.86
CA LEU A 27 -25.01 9.54 -6.29
C LEU A 27 -25.63 9.29 -4.90
N PRO A 28 -25.83 8.03 -4.50
CA PRO A 28 -26.22 7.72 -3.12
C PRO A 28 -25.23 8.30 -2.10
N PRO A 29 -25.66 8.63 -0.86
CA PRO A 29 -24.78 9.19 0.16
C PRO A 29 -23.54 8.33 0.42
N GLY A 30 -22.37 8.96 0.41
CA GLY A 30 -21.09 8.31 0.64
C GLY A 30 -20.56 7.50 -0.56
N CYS A 31 -21.24 7.53 -1.70
CA CYS A 31 -20.74 6.97 -2.96
C CYS A 31 -19.99 8.02 -3.78
N VAL A 32 -18.97 7.56 -4.50
CA VAL A 32 -18.12 8.37 -5.39
C VAL A 32 -18.03 7.70 -6.76
N ARG A 33 -17.82 8.49 -7.81
CA ARG A 33 -17.73 8.01 -9.20
C ARG A 33 -16.27 7.91 -9.64
N GLY A 34 -15.88 6.75 -10.17
CA GLY A 34 -14.64 6.52 -10.92
C GLY A 34 -14.90 5.56 -12.08
N ASP A 35 -14.03 4.56 -12.28
CA ASP A 35 -14.25 3.42 -13.20
C ASP A 35 -15.55 2.66 -12.86
N VAL A 36 -15.97 2.76 -11.59
CA VAL A 36 -17.23 2.25 -11.04
C VAL A 36 -17.76 3.22 -9.99
N VAL A 37 -19.06 3.14 -9.66
CA VAL A 37 -19.62 3.84 -8.50
C VAL A 37 -19.42 2.99 -7.25
N SER A 38 -18.53 3.43 -6.36
CA SER A 38 -18.16 2.75 -5.13
C SER A 38 -18.59 3.56 -3.90
N ARG A 39 -18.91 2.87 -2.80
CA ARG A 39 -19.15 3.51 -1.50
C ARG A 39 -17.81 3.67 -0.78
N SER A 40 -17.09 4.75 -1.06
CA SER A 40 -15.73 4.99 -0.55
C SER A 40 -15.42 6.47 -0.35
N TYR A 41 -14.29 6.80 0.27
CA TYR A 41 -13.80 8.18 0.38
C TYR A 41 -13.12 8.69 -0.89
N VAL A 42 -12.52 7.78 -1.65
CA VAL A 42 -11.77 8.07 -2.89
C VAL A 42 -12.29 7.18 -4.02
N PRO A 43 -12.25 7.66 -5.28
CA PRO A 43 -12.75 6.87 -6.42
C PRO A 43 -11.78 5.74 -6.78
N ILE A 44 -12.32 4.62 -7.27
CA ILE A 44 -11.53 3.63 -8.00
C ILE A 44 -11.31 4.19 -9.40
N ARG A 45 -10.06 4.47 -9.76
CA ARG A 45 -9.68 4.98 -11.08
C ARG A 45 -8.30 4.45 -11.46
N THR A 46 -8.06 4.26 -12.76
CA THR A 46 -6.69 4.15 -13.29
C THR A 46 -6.01 5.52 -13.28
N TRP A 47 -4.87 5.61 -12.60
CA TRP A 47 -4.03 6.80 -12.59
C TRP A 47 -2.73 6.46 -13.33
N SER A 48 -2.59 6.91 -14.57
CA SER A 48 -1.29 6.80 -15.25
C SER A 48 -0.21 7.55 -14.45
N PRO A 49 1.09 7.27 -14.61
CA PRO A 49 2.13 7.98 -13.88
C PRO A 49 2.07 9.50 -14.06
N ALA A 50 1.63 9.99 -15.22
CA ALA A 50 1.44 11.42 -15.46
C ALA A 50 0.23 12.00 -14.71
N GLU A 51 -0.89 11.28 -14.66
CA GLU A 51 -2.10 11.71 -13.94
C GLU A 51 -1.97 11.54 -12.42
N GLY A 52 -1.12 10.63 -11.96
CA GLY A 52 -0.95 10.30 -10.54
C GLY A 52 -0.05 11.25 -9.75
N ILE A 53 0.68 12.16 -10.41
CA ILE A 53 1.58 13.11 -9.74
C ILE A 53 0.78 13.96 -8.75
N GLY A 54 1.17 13.94 -7.47
CA GLY A 54 0.51 14.74 -6.44
C GLY A 54 -0.73 14.07 -5.83
N ILE A 55 -1.05 12.84 -6.23
CA ILE A 55 -2.25 12.13 -5.81
C ILE A 55 -1.87 10.81 -5.14
N LEU A 56 -2.34 10.59 -3.91
CA LEU A 56 -2.08 9.36 -3.15
C LEU A 56 -3.38 8.81 -2.53
N PRO A 57 -4.37 8.40 -3.34
CA PRO A 57 -5.71 8.06 -2.85
C PRO A 57 -5.76 6.80 -1.99
N TYR A 58 -4.90 5.81 -2.23
CA TYR A 58 -5.05 4.47 -1.65
C TYR A 58 -4.08 4.26 -0.48
N LEU A 59 -4.52 4.59 0.73
CA LEU A 59 -3.79 4.36 1.98
C LEU A 59 -4.29 3.08 2.63
N PHE A 60 -3.40 2.14 2.96
CA PHE A 60 -3.78 0.89 3.62
C PHE A 60 -2.65 0.23 4.41
N GLU A 61 -3.04 -0.69 5.30
CA GLU A 61 -2.13 -1.56 6.03
C GLU A 61 -2.07 -2.92 5.32
N TYR A 62 -0.87 -3.45 5.19
CA TYR A 62 -0.55 -4.72 4.55
C TYR A 62 -0.33 -5.78 5.62
N SER A 63 -1.00 -6.92 5.51
CA SER A 63 -1.09 -8.01 6.49
C SER A 63 -1.85 -7.69 7.79
N LEU A 64 -2.92 -6.89 7.70
CA LEU A 64 -3.72 -6.52 8.88
C LEU A 64 -4.61 -7.66 9.44
N MET A 65 -5.08 -8.58 8.60
CA MET A 65 -6.04 -9.62 8.98
C MET A 65 -5.46 -10.53 10.07
N ALA A 66 -6.21 -10.74 11.15
CA ALA A 66 -5.87 -11.67 12.21
C ALA A 66 -6.07 -13.11 11.74
N TRP A 67 -4.99 -13.88 11.72
CA TRP A 67 -5.02 -15.33 11.57
C TRP A 67 -3.70 -15.94 12.02
N SER A 68 -3.76 -16.93 12.91
CA SER A 68 -2.55 -17.52 13.54
C SER A 68 -1.97 -18.74 12.81
N GLY A 69 -2.44 -19.06 11.60
CA GLY A 69 -1.99 -20.25 10.88
C GLY A 69 -2.67 -21.57 11.30
N LYS A 70 -3.34 -21.59 12.45
CA LYS A 70 -3.70 -22.85 13.15
C LYS A 70 -5.19 -23.11 13.29
N LYS A 71 -6.04 -22.08 13.12
CA LYS A 71 -7.47 -22.12 13.41
C LYS A 71 -8.30 -21.59 12.23
N PRO A 72 -9.58 -21.98 12.08
CA PRO A 72 -10.47 -21.39 11.09
C PRO A 72 -10.56 -19.87 11.20
N LEU A 73 -10.75 -19.15 10.08
CA LEU A 73 -10.81 -17.70 10.06
C LEU A 73 -11.95 -17.14 10.94
N SER A 74 -13.07 -17.85 11.04
CA SER A 74 -14.22 -17.46 11.85
C SER A 74 -13.91 -17.36 13.36
N GLU A 75 -12.91 -18.06 13.87
CA GLU A 75 -12.46 -17.89 15.27
C GLU A 75 -11.82 -16.51 15.51
N PHE A 76 -11.36 -15.85 14.45
CA PHE A 76 -10.78 -14.51 14.50
C PHE A 76 -11.77 -13.43 14.07
N HIS A 77 -13.05 -13.76 13.85
CA HIS A 77 -14.04 -12.83 13.30
C HIS A 77 -14.10 -11.51 14.07
N ALA A 78 -14.30 -11.56 15.39
CA ALA A 78 -14.39 -10.38 16.24
C ALA A 78 -13.10 -9.53 16.21
N GLU A 79 -11.94 -10.17 16.20
CA GLU A 79 -10.67 -9.45 16.09
C GLU A 79 -10.52 -8.82 14.70
N ASN A 80 -10.87 -9.52 13.63
CA ASN A 80 -10.86 -8.96 12.28
C ASN A 80 -11.80 -7.75 12.15
N ILE A 81 -13.00 -7.79 12.73
CA ILE A 81 -13.90 -6.65 12.80
C ILE A 81 -13.25 -5.48 13.56
N ARG A 82 -12.62 -5.73 14.71
CA ARG A 82 -11.89 -4.70 15.47
C ARG A 82 -10.79 -4.05 14.62
N ARG A 83 -9.99 -4.86 13.91
CA ARG A 83 -8.89 -4.37 13.07
C ARG A 83 -9.39 -3.55 11.89
N ILE A 84 -10.46 -3.99 11.22
CA ILE A 84 -11.14 -3.23 10.16
C ILE A 84 -11.61 -1.89 10.70
N ASP A 85 -12.27 -1.87 11.85
CA ASP A 85 -12.80 -0.65 12.46
C ASP A 85 -11.72 0.35 12.86
N ILE A 86 -10.60 -0.14 13.39
CA ILE A 86 -9.46 0.70 13.74
C ILE A 86 -8.84 1.29 12.47
N ALA A 87 -8.50 0.46 11.49
CA ALA A 87 -7.89 0.91 10.24
C ALA A 87 -8.81 1.84 9.44
N ALA A 88 -10.13 1.66 9.51
CA ALA A 88 -11.11 2.54 8.86
C ALA A 88 -11.05 4.00 9.31
N ARG A 89 -10.38 4.30 10.43
CA ARG A 89 -10.17 5.67 10.91
C ARG A 89 -9.14 6.42 10.07
N TRP A 90 -8.20 5.71 9.44
CA TRP A 90 -7.05 6.32 8.78
C TRP A 90 -6.62 5.66 7.45
N SER A 91 -7.32 4.64 6.98
CA SER A 91 -7.03 3.96 5.72
C SER A 91 -8.22 4.06 4.77
N THR A 92 -7.96 4.39 3.50
CA THR A 92 -8.98 4.44 2.44
C THR A 92 -9.21 3.06 1.82
N ALA A 93 -8.26 2.14 1.97
CA ALA A 93 -8.37 0.75 1.54
C ALA A 93 -7.94 -0.22 2.66
N ILE A 94 -8.27 -1.50 2.48
CA ILE A 94 -7.87 -2.58 3.39
C ILE A 94 -7.69 -3.87 2.61
N MET A 95 -6.69 -4.67 3.01
CA MET A 95 -6.38 -5.93 2.34
C MET A 95 -6.89 -7.14 3.12
N LEU A 96 -7.59 -8.04 2.41
CA LEU A 96 -8.12 -9.31 2.90
C LEU A 96 -7.50 -10.48 2.12
N TYR A 97 -7.15 -11.58 2.80
CA TYR A 97 -6.39 -12.70 2.21
C TYR A 97 -7.27 -13.95 2.14
N PRO A 98 -8.05 -14.18 1.07
CA PRO A 98 -8.84 -15.40 0.91
C PRO A 98 -7.93 -16.60 0.58
N ARG A 99 -7.25 -17.14 1.61
CA ARG A 99 -6.25 -18.20 1.45
C ARG A 99 -6.83 -19.59 1.25
N TYR A 100 -8.03 -19.84 1.75
CA TYR A 100 -8.66 -21.17 1.72
C TYR A 100 -10.10 -21.09 1.19
N PRO A 101 -10.57 -22.11 0.43
CA PRO A 101 -11.92 -22.11 -0.14
C PRO A 101 -13.03 -21.93 0.89
N GLU A 102 -12.90 -22.55 2.06
CA GLU A 102 -13.88 -22.50 3.15
C GLU A 102 -14.00 -21.11 3.79
N TRP A 103 -13.05 -20.20 3.54
CA TRP A 103 -13.11 -18.82 4.06
C TRP A 103 -14.00 -17.90 3.22
N ARG A 104 -14.52 -18.35 2.07
CA ARG A 104 -15.29 -17.50 1.14
C ARG A 104 -16.35 -16.66 1.84
N ASP A 105 -17.21 -17.30 2.63
CA ASP A 105 -18.36 -16.63 3.24
C ASP A 105 -17.94 -15.72 4.40
N GLU A 106 -16.91 -16.13 5.16
CA GLU A 106 -16.32 -15.29 6.21
C GLU A 106 -15.65 -14.03 5.63
N ILE A 107 -14.91 -14.17 4.53
CA ILE A 107 -14.33 -13.02 3.82
C ILE A 107 -15.44 -12.09 3.31
N ILE A 108 -16.55 -12.62 2.78
CA ILE A 108 -17.69 -11.79 2.37
C ILE A 108 -18.27 -11.01 3.56
N ASN A 109 -18.42 -11.63 4.73
CA ASN A 109 -18.87 -10.93 5.94
C ASN A 109 -17.93 -9.76 6.31
N LEU A 110 -16.62 -9.98 6.27
CA LEU A 110 -15.63 -8.91 6.50
C LEU A 110 -15.71 -7.82 5.43
N MET A 111 -15.94 -8.17 4.16
CA MET A 111 -16.12 -7.19 3.08
C MET A 111 -17.36 -6.30 3.30
N VAL A 112 -18.46 -6.83 3.85
CA VAL A 112 -19.64 -6.02 4.20
C VAL A 112 -19.26 -4.93 5.22
N ARG A 113 -18.43 -5.27 6.23
CA ARG A 113 -17.91 -4.29 7.19
C ARG A 113 -17.07 -3.20 6.52
N CYS A 114 -16.20 -3.58 5.57
CA CYS A 114 -15.40 -2.62 4.79
C CYS A 114 -16.28 -1.62 4.01
N VAL A 115 -17.33 -2.10 3.35
CA VAL A 115 -18.30 -1.23 2.63
C VAL A 115 -19.01 -0.28 3.61
N ARG A 116 -19.42 -0.78 4.78
CA ARG A 116 -20.03 0.05 5.84
C ARG A 116 -19.10 1.18 6.29
N ARG A 117 -17.80 0.90 6.34
CA ARG A 117 -16.72 1.82 6.73
C ARG A 117 -16.18 2.68 5.60
N ARG A 118 -16.74 2.58 4.39
CA ARG A 118 -16.28 3.29 3.17
C ARG A 118 -14.83 2.97 2.79
N GLN A 119 -14.33 1.79 3.16
CA GLN A 119 -13.02 1.31 2.73
C GLN A 119 -13.13 0.56 1.41
N LEU A 120 -12.17 0.83 0.53
CA LEU A 120 -11.93 0.01 -0.65
C LEU A 120 -11.29 -1.31 -0.23
N ILE A 121 -11.54 -2.36 -1.01
CA ILE A 121 -11.10 -3.73 -0.69
C ILE A 121 -9.98 -4.11 -1.65
N ILE A 122 -8.88 -4.59 -1.10
CA ILE A 122 -7.83 -5.28 -1.84
C ILE A 122 -7.89 -6.75 -1.42
N THR A 123 -7.89 -7.67 -2.37
CA THR A 123 -7.75 -9.09 -2.06
C THR A 123 -6.31 -9.54 -2.28
N ALA A 124 -5.89 -10.60 -1.61
CA ALA A 124 -4.62 -11.26 -1.88
C ALA A 124 -4.85 -12.73 -2.15
N ASN A 125 -4.92 -13.07 -3.44
CA ASN A 125 -4.99 -14.42 -3.95
C ASN A 125 -3.96 -14.55 -5.06
N TYR A 126 -2.92 -15.34 -4.81
CA TYR A 126 -1.74 -15.37 -5.67
C TYR A 126 -2.00 -16.20 -6.92
N HIS A 127 -1.21 -15.95 -7.96
CA HIS A 127 -1.28 -16.65 -9.23
C HIS A 127 -0.85 -18.11 -9.09
N ASP A 128 0.30 -18.35 -8.43
CA ASP A 128 0.90 -19.67 -8.22
C ASP A 128 1.24 -19.91 -6.73
N GLY A 129 1.66 -21.14 -6.42
CA GLY A 129 2.08 -21.60 -5.09
C GLY A 129 0.95 -22.15 -4.23
N GLU A 130 1.29 -22.59 -3.01
CA GLU A 130 0.33 -23.20 -2.06
C GLU A 130 -0.87 -22.29 -1.73
N LYS A 131 -0.71 -20.98 -1.95
CA LYS A 131 -1.70 -19.93 -1.66
C LYS A 131 -2.61 -19.58 -2.85
N ALA A 132 -2.38 -20.15 -4.05
CA ALA A 132 -3.16 -19.85 -5.25
C ALA A 132 -4.51 -20.58 -5.31
N GLY A 133 -4.63 -21.69 -4.57
CA GLY A 133 -5.75 -22.64 -4.71
C GLY A 133 -5.53 -23.61 -5.88
N PRO A 134 -6.57 -24.35 -6.31
CA PRO A 134 -6.43 -25.41 -7.34
C PRO A 134 -6.17 -24.86 -8.76
N THR A 135 -6.48 -23.58 -8.99
CA THR A 135 -6.23 -22.87 -10.26
C THR A 135 -5.94 -21.40 -9.95
N PRO A 136 -5.24 -20.65 -10.83
CA PRO A 136 -4.96 -19.24 -10.61
C PRO A 136 -6.22 -18.46 -10.23
N TYR A 137 -6.15 -17.73 -9.11
CA TYR A 137 -7.19 -16.85 -8.60
C TYR A 137 -8.52 -17.53 -8.23
N ALA A 138 -8.51 -18.85 -7.95
CA ALA A 138 -9.73 -19.61 -7.70
C ALA A 138 -10.56 -19.06 -6.52
N HIS A 139 -9.92 -18.62 -5.44
CA HIS A 139 -10.62 -18.15 -4.25
C HIS A 139 -11.28 -16.80 -4.48
N LEU A 140 -10.59 -15.86 -5.14
CA LEU A 140 -11.20 -14.59 -5.55
C LEU A 140 -12.37 -14.83 -6.50
N ARG A 141 -12.20 -15.72 -7.49
CA ARG A 141 -13.28 -16.07 -8.42
C ARG A 141 -14.52 -16.60 -7.68
N ALA A 142 -14.35 -17.50 -6.73
CA ALA A 142 -15.46 -18.06 -5.96
C ALA A 142 -16.20 -16.97 -5.13
N ILE A 143 -15.48 -15.99 -4.58
CA ILE A 143 -16.07 -14.83 -3.91
C ILE A 143 -16.87 -13.99 -4.91
N LEU A 144 -16.27 -13.64 -6.06
CA LEU A 144 -16.92 -12.81 -7.07
C LEU A 144 -18.16 -13.48 -7.68
N ASP A 145 -18.13 -14.80 -7.91
CA ASP A 145 -19.29 -15.58 -8.37
C ASP A 145 -20.42 -15.48 -7.35
N ARG A 146 -20.13 -15.69 -6.06
CA ARG A 146 -21.13 -15.59 -5.00
C ARG A 146 -21.71 -14.17 -4.87
N LEU A 147 -20.86 -13.14 -4.95
CA LEU A 147 -21.31 -11.76 -4.91
C LEU A 147 -22.15 -11.40 -6.14
N TRP A 148 -21.85 -11.96 -7.31
CA TRP A 148 -22.61 -11.71 -8.52
C TRP A 148 -23.98 -12.42 -8.54
N GLU A 149 -24.06 -13.63 -8.00
CA GLU A 149 -25.34 -14.31 -7.71
C GLU A 149 -26.23 -13.46 -6.80
N LEU A 150 -25.63 -12.82 -5.80
CA LEU A 150 -26.30 -11.95 -4.83
C LEU A 150 -26.24 -10.46 -5.19
N ARG A 151 -26.00 -10.12 -6.46
CA ARG A 151 -25.70 -8.74 -6.88
C ARG A 151 -26.76 -7.73 -6.47
N ASP A 152 -28.03 -8.13 -6.47
CA ASP A 152 -29.19 -7.29 -6.14
C ASP A 152 -29.87 -7.75 -4.83
N ALA A 153 -29.34 -8.79 -4.18
CA ALA A 153 -29.80 -9.26 -2.88
C ALA A 153 -29.03 -8.59 -1.75
N GLU A 154 -29.71 -8.33 -0.63
CA GLU A 154 -29.04 -7.80 0.55
C GLU A 154 -28.31 -8.92 1.31
N ILE A 155 -27.01 -8.70 1.53
CA ILE A 155 -26.16 -9.54 2.37
C ILE A 155 -26.07 -8.85 3.73
N VAL A 156 -26.36 -9.61 4.79
CA VAL A 156 -26.33 -9.14 6.18
C VAL A 156 -25.21 -9.85 6.93
N SER A 157 -24.23 -9.12 7.44
CA SER A 157 -23.15 -9.70 8.25
C SER A 157 -23.63 -10.06 9.67
N PRO A 158 -22.86 -10.83 10.45
CA PRO A 158 -23.18 -11.12 11.85
C PRO A 158 -23.37 -9.87 12.72
N GLU A 159 -22.68 -8.77 12.41
CA GLU A 159 -22.82 -7.46 13.09
C GLU A 159 -24.12 -6.73 12.72
N GLY A 160 -24.88 -7.25 11.76
CA GLY A 160 -26.04 -6.59 11.19
C GLY A 160 -25.72 -5.53 10.13
N ASP A 161 -24.47 -5.44 9.66
CA ASP A 161 -24.11 -4.57 8.55
C ASP A 161 -24.70 -5.11 7.24
N ARG A 162 -24.99 -4.20 6.31
CA ARG A 162 -25.74 -4.51 5.08
C ARG A 162 -25.03 -3.96 3.85
N ALA A 163 -24.94 -4.79 2.82
CA ALA A 163 -24.51 -4.41 1.48
C ALA A 163 -25.11 -5.39 0.46
N THR A 164 -25.27 -4.95 -0.79
CA THR A 164 -25.56 -5.90 -1.88
C THR A 164 -24.27 -6.48 -2.44
N GLY A 165 -24.36 -7.61 -3.14
CA GLY A 165 -23.19 -8.18 -3.80
C GLY A 165 -22.55 -7.21 -4.82
N ARG A 166 -23.37 -6.42 -5.52
CA ARG A 166 -22.91 -5.36 -6.44
C ARG A 166 -22.15 -4.25 -5.71
N ALA A 167 -22.64 -3.80 -4.55
CA ALA A 167 -21.96 -2.78 -3.77
C ALA A 167 -20.58 -3.25 -3.29
N ILE A 168 -20.46 -4.53 -2.92
CA ILE A 168 -19.17 -5.12 -2.53
C ILE A 168 -18.24 -5.21 -3.75
N ILE A 169 -18.69 -5.75 -4.88
CA ILE A 169 -17.90 -5.84 -6.13
C ILE A 169 -17.36 -4.47 -6.53
N ASN A 170 -18.22 -3.45 -6.50
CA ASN A 170 -17.84 -2.08 -6.84
C ASN A 170 -16.83 -1.45 -5.87
N ASN A 171 -16.68 -2.00 -4.66
CA ASN A 171 -15.69 -1.53 -3.68
C ASN A 171 -14.36 -2.28 -3.77
N ILE A 172 -14.23 -3.33 -4.59
CA ILE A 172 -12.97 -4.04 -4.80
C ILE A 172 -12.07 -3.23 -5.74
N LEU A 173 -10.94 -2.76 -5.21
CA LEU A 173 -9.93 -1.97 -5.93
C LEU A 173 -9.00 -2.87 -6.74
N ALA A 174 -8.41 -3.88 -6.10
CA ALA A 174 -7.37 -4.70 -6.70
C ALA A 174 -7.29 -6.10 -6.09
N ASN A 175 -6.59 -6.99 -6.78
CA ASN A 175 -6.10 -8.25 -6.24
C ASN A 175 -4.58 -8.31 -6.33
N LYS A 176 -3.92 -8.60 -5.21
CA LYS A 176 -2.51 -8.92 -5.15
C LYS A 176 -2.26 -10.33 -5.68
N CYS A 177 -1.55 -10.41 -6.80
CA CYS A 177 -1.32 -11.61 -7.59
C CYS A 177 0.02 -12.31 -7.28
N GLY A 178 0.99 -11.64 -6.67
CA GLY A 178 2.31 -12.22 -6.39
C GLY A 178 3.26 -11.31 -5.61
N ASP A 179 4.47 -11.80 -5.34
CA ASP A 179 5.53 -11.17 -4.54
C ASP A 179 6.92 -11.17 -5.20
N GLU A 180 7.76 -10.26 -4.72
CA GLU A 180 9.18 -9.97 -5.00
C GLU A 180 10.07 -11.12 -5.54
N GLY A 181 9.92 -12.34 -4.99
CA GLY A 181 10.78 -13.50 -5.29
C GLY A 181 10.69 -14.03 -6.73
N GLU A 182 9.77 -13.47 -7.51
CA GLU A 182 9.47 -13.85 -8.88
C GLU A 182 10.01 -12.85 -9.90
N SER A 183 11.00 -12.02 -9.53
CA SER A 183 11.89 -11.41 -10.55
C SER A 183 12.50 -12.49 -11.48
N GLY A 184 12.54 -13.75 -11.03
CA GLY A 184 12.85 -14.93 -11.86
C GLY A 184 11.79 -15.32 -12.90
N LEU A 185 10.56 -14.80 -12.85
CA LEU A 185 9.54 -15.01 -13.89
C LEU A 185 9.95 -14.41 -15.24
N GLY A 186 10.75 -13.35 -15.20
CA GLY A 186 11.01 -12.52 -16.37
C GLY A 186 9.75 -11.86 -16.94
N THR A 187 9.93 -11.18 -18.07
CA THR A 187 8.89 -10.41 -18.74
C THR A 187 7.68 -11.26 -19.13
N GLU A 188 7.93 -12.48 -19.66
CA GLU A 188 6.89 -13.37 -20.16
C GLU A 188 6.04 -13.97 -19.02
N GLY A 189 6.68 -14.37 -17.92
CA GLY A 189 5.98 -14.87 -16.75
C GLY A 189 5.08 -13.79 -16.13
N LEU A 190 5.59 -12.56 -15.97
CA LEU A 190 4.76 -11.43 -15.53
C LEU A 190 3.60 -11.14 -16.49
N ALA A 191 3.86 -11.15 -17.80
CA ALA A 191 2.81 -10.93 -18.81
C ALA A 191 1.70 -11.98 -18.69
N ARG A 192 2.07 -13.24 -18.42
CA ARG A 192 1.14 -14.34 -18.18
C ARG A 192 0.31 -14.11 -16.92
N VAL A 193 0.91 -13.72 -15.80
CA VAL A 193 0.20 -13.45 -14.53
C VAL A 193 -0.92 -12.42 -14.74
N TYR A 194 -0.60 -11.28 -15.39
CA TYR A 194 -1.59 -10.25 -15.72
C TYR A 194 -2.62 -10.73 -16.75
N GLY A 195 -2.20 -11.49 -17.77
CA GLY A 195 -3.08 -12.04 -18.80
C GLY A 195 -4.09 -13.06 -18.27
N ASP A 196 -3.64 -13.95 -17.38
CA ASP A 196 -4.51 -14.92 -16.71
C ASP A 196 -5.47 -14.21 -15.75
N PHE A 197 -5.05 -13.13 -15.09
CA PHE A 197 -5.96 -12.33 -14.25
C PHE A 197 -7.05 -11.67 -15.09
N ASP A 198 -6.69 -11.10 -16.24
CA ASP A 198 -7.66 -10.51 -17.16
C ASP A 198 -8.67 -11.54 -17.65
N ARG A 199 -8.20 -12.71 -18.05
CA ARG A 199 -9.04 -13.80 -18.55
C ARG A 199 -9.97 -14.37 -17.48
N VAL A 200 -9.47 -14.58 -16.26
CA VAL A 200 -10.21 -15.27 -15.18
C VAL A 200 -11.12 -14.32 -14.41
N ILE A 201 -10.69 -13.06 -14.23
CA ILE A 201 -11.35 -12.09 -13.35
C ILE A 201 -11.86 -10.90 -14.15
N ARG A 202 -10.95 -10.02 -14.61
CA ARG A 202 -11.30 -8.64 -15.01
C ARG A 202 -12.19 -8.56 -16.25
N LEU A 203 -11.86 -9.32 -17.28
CA LEU A 203 -12.55 -9.29 -18.59
C LEU A 203 -13.54 -10.45 -18.76
N ARG A 204 -13.75 -11.25 -17.72
CA ARG A 204 -14.71 -12.35 -17.74
C ARG A 204 -16.14 -11.83 -17.88
N GLU A 205 -16.89 -12.45 -18.78
CA GLU A 205 -18.32 -12.18 -18.91
C GLU A 205 -19.14 -12.94 -17.85
N ALA A 206 -20.14 -12.26 -17.30
CA ALA A 206 -21.16 -12.82 -16.41
C ALA A 206 -22.50 -12.16 -16.75
N ASP A 207 -23.52 -12.98 -17.06
CA ASP A 207 -24.86 -12.52 -17.50
C ASP A 207 -24.83 -11.48 -18.63
N GLY A 208 -23.90 -11.64 -19.59
CA GLY A 208 -23.74 -10.74 -20.74
C GLY A 208 -23.05 -9.40 -20.43
N ALA A 209 -22.45 -9.24 -19.24
CA ALA A 209 -21.71 -8.05 -18.83
C ALA A 209 -20.29 -8.40 -18.35
N GLN A 210 -19.42 -7.39 -18.17
CA GLN A 210 -18.09 -7.53 -17.55
C GLN A 210 -18.05 -6.80 -16.20
N PRO A 211 -18.71 -7.32 -15.14
CA PRO A 211 -18.92 -6.60 -13.89
C PRO A 211 -17.65 -6.38 -13.05
N PHE A 212 -16.55 -7.05 -13.40
CA PHE A 212 -15.30 -7.03 -12.63
C PHE A 212 -14.19 -6.20 -13.30
N ARG A 213 -14.52 -5.48 -14.38
CA ARG A 213 -13.54 -4.81 -15.26
C ARG A 213 -12.68 -3.74 -14.59
N HIS A 214 -13.18 -3.14 -13.51
CA HIS A 214 -12.46 -2.13 -12.73
C HIS A 214 -11.42 -2.72 -11.79
N ILE A 215 -11.51 -4.01 -11.42
CA ILE A 215 -10.59 -4.65 -10.47
C ILE A 215 -9.22 -4.81 -11.14
N LYS A 216 -8.18 -4.29 -10.50
CA LYS A 216 -6.81 -4.33 -11.04
C LYS A 216 -6.03 -5.52 -10.50
N ALA A 217 -5.21 -6.15 -11.34
CA ALA A 217 -4.14 -7.00 -10.87
C ALA A 217 -3.02 -6.15 -10.27
N TRP A 218 -2.52 -6.55 -9.11
CA TRP A 218 -1.39 -5.93 -8.44
C TRP A 218 -0.27 -6.95 -8.27
N TYR A 219 0.93 -6.59 -8.69
CA TYR A 219 2.11 -7.43 -8.53
C TYR A 219 3.25 -6.65 -7.85
N ASN A 220 3.94 -7.25 -6.89
CA ASN A 220 5.06 -6.62 -6.18
C ASN A 220 6.40 -6.91 -6.84
N MET A 221 7.25 -5.89 -6.90
CA MET A 221 8.60 -5.96 -7.44
C MET A 221 9.61 -5.51 -6.38
N ILE A 222 10.79 -6.15 -6.39
CA ILE A 222 11.95 -5.70 -5.63
C ILE A 222 12.37 -4.31 -6.12
N GLY A 223 12.69 -3.39 -5.19
CA GLY A 223 13.21 -2.06 -5.50
C GLY A 223 14.38 -2.05 -6.47
N TYR A 224 14.46 -1.02 -7.31
CA TYR A 224 15.45 -0.82 -8.37
C TYR A 224 16.90 -0.89 -7.88
N ALA A 225 17.15 -0.33 -6.71
CA ALA A 225 18.47 -0.26 -6.09
C ALA A 225 18.64 -1.25 -4.91
N ALA A 226 17.66 -2.12 -4.69
CA ALA A 226 17.78 -3.15 -3.67
C ALA A 226 18.83 -4.21 -4.06
N LEU A 227 19.26 -4.99 -3.06
CA LEU A 227 20.16 -6.14 -3.22
C LEU A 227 21.46 -5.81 -3.96
N ASP A 228 22.14 -4.74 -3.55
CA ASP A 228 23.38 -4.27 -4.17
C ASP A 228 23.23 -3.93 -5.67
N TYR A 229 22.22 -3.11 -5.97
CA TYR A 229 21.82 -2.79 -7.35
C TYR A 229 21.47 -4.03 -8.21
N ASN A 230 21.01 -5.13 -7.61
CA ASN A 230 20.43 -6.26 -8.32
C ASN A 230 18.90 -6.28 -8.25
N GLY A 231 18.28 -5.10 -8.21
CA GLY A 231 16.83 -4.94 -8.28
C GLY A 231 16.19 -5.66 -9.49
N GLY A 232 14.91 -6.01 -9.35
CA GLY A 232 14.26 -6.95 -10.27
C GLY A 232 13.93 -6.39 -11.66
N TYR A 233 13.63 -5.09 -11.78
CA TYR A 233 13.09 -4.50 -13.00
C TYR A 233 14.04 -3.51 -13.72
N ALA A 234 13.91 -3.45 -15.04
CA ALA A 234 14.69 -2.61 -15.93
C ALA A 234 14.03 -1.24 -16.14
N ALA A 235 14.79 -0.17 -15.90
CA ALA A 235 14.38 1.21 -16.20
C ALA A 235 14.82 1.66 -17.61
N SER A 236 15.76 0.94 -18.22
CA SER A 236 16.35 1.28 -19.52
C SER A 236 16.58 0.04 -20.39
N ARG A 237 16.96 0.24 -21.67
CA ARG A 237 17.42 -0.87 -22.53
C ARG A 237 18.75 -1.44 -22.06
N GLU A 238 19.64 -0.59 -21.57
CA GLU A 238 20.94 -0.98 -21.01
C GLU A 238 20.76 -1.91 -19.80
N ASP A 239 19.78 -1.65 -18.94
CA ASP A 239 19.43 -2.51 -17.80
C ASP A 239 19.06 -3.94 -18.25
N VAL A 240 18.36 -4.08 -19.38
CA VAL A 240 17.99 -5.38 -19.95
C VAL A 240 19.22 -6.08 -20.53
N GLU A 241 20.00 -5.36 -21.31
CA GLU A 241 21.10 -5.93 -22.12
C GLU A 241 22.35 -6.25 -21.28
N LEU A 242 22.72 -5.37 -20.35
CA LEU A 242 23.95 -5.49 -19.55
C LEU A 242 23.69 -6.08 -18.17
N HIS A 243 22.57 -5.72 -17.54
CA HIS A 243 22.25 -6.09 -16.16
C HIS A 243 21.21 -7.21 -16.05
N ARG A 244 20.67 -7.70 -17.18
CA ARG A 244 19.69 -8.78 -17.27
C ARG A 244 18.44 -8.54 -16.41
N ARG A 245 18.09 -7.28 -16.17
CA ARG A 245 16.90 -6.92 -15.39
C ARG A 245 15.63 -7.15 -16.19
N VAL A 246 14.52 -7.37 -15.48
CA VAL A 246 13.25 -7.70 -16.10
C VAL A 246 12.58 -6.48 -16.71
N LYS A 247 12.30 -6.52 -18.01
CA LYS A 247 11.42 -5.53 -18.63
C LYS A 247 9.98 -5.80 -18.17
N LEU A 248 9.28 -4.79 -17.67
CA LEU A 248 7.85 -4.94 -17.35
C LEU A 248 7.05 -5.23 -18.63
N PRO A 249 5.95 -6.01 -18.54
CA PRO A 249 5.10 -6.27 -19.70
C PRO A 249 4.13 -5.11 -19.97
N ALA A 250 3.71 -4.95 -21.22
CA ALA A 250 2.82 -3.85 -21.64
C ALA A 250 1.42 -3.93 -21.01
N ASN A 251 1.01 -5.10 -20.52
CA ASN A 251 -0.28 -5.32 -19.85
C ASN A 251 -0.21 -5.18 -18.31
N ALA A 252 0.89 -4.66 -17.77
CA ALA A 252 1.01 -4.38 -16.35
C ALA A 252 -0.08 -3.39 -15.89
N GLN A 253 -0.65 -3.66 -14.71
CA GLN A 253 -1.71 -2.86 -14.10
C GLN A 253 -1.16 -2.16 -12.85
N ALA A 254 -1.47 -2.61 -11.63
CA ALA A 254 -0.80 -2.08 -10.44
C ALA A 254 0.54 -2.78 -10.22
N ILE A 255 1.57 -1.99 -9.89
CA ILE A 255 2.93 -2.44 -9.62
C ILE A 255 3.35 -1.92 -8.26
N GLY A 256 3.50 -2.82 -7.30
CA GLY A 256 4.04 -2.55 -5.98
C GLY A 256 5.56 -2.54 -5.99
N VAL A 257 6.20 -1.67 -5.19
CA VAL A 257 7.65 -1.70 -5.02
C VAL A 257 8.08 -1.71 -3.56
N ASP A 258 8.91 -2.70 -3.28
CA ASP A 258 9.76 -2.98 -2.12
C ASP A 258 10.76 -1.90 -1.73
N VAL A 259 10.39 -0.91 -0.92
CA VAL A 259 11.35 0.15 -0.50
C VAL A 259 11.34 0.33 1.01
N TYR A 260 11.98 -0.62 1.69
CA TYR A 260 12.10 -0.64 3.13
C TYR A 260 13.29 0.19 3.63
N HIS A 261 13.04 1.17 4.50
CA HIS A 261 14.04 1.77 5.41
C HIS A 261 13.99 1.01 6.73
N TYR A 262 14.74 -0.09 6.80
CA TYR A 262 14.98 -0.72 8.08
C TYR A 262 15.82 0.19 8.99
N TRP A 263 15.74 -0.03 10.29
CA TRP A 263 16.65 0.61 11.25
C TRP A 263 17.54 -0.49 11.83
N GLY A 264 18.42 -1.05 10.98
CA GLY A 264 19.28 -2.17 11.35
C GLY A 264 20.32 -1.77 12.40
N HIS A 265 20.53 -2.64 13.39
CA HIS A 265 21.44 -2.37 14.51
C HIS A 265 22.88 -2.10 14.07
N LYS A 266 23.34 -2.69 12.95
CA LYS A 266 24.74 -2.59 12.50
C LYS A 266 25.07 -1.25 11.84
N TRP A 267 24.08 -0.60 11.24
CA TRP A 267 24.30 0.55 10.34
C TRP A 267 23.42 1.76 10.68
N SER A 268 22.43 1.61 11.56
CA SER A 268 21.71 2.76 12.10
C SER A 268 22.66 3.60 12.96
N PRO A 269 22.70 4.93 12.77
CA PRO A 269 23.63 5.79 13.49
C PRO A 269 23.32 5.94 14.99
N PHE A 270 22.12 5.57 15.42
CA PHE A 270 21.62 5.62 16.79
C PHE A 270 20.33 4.80 16.90
N ASP A 271 19.90 4.53 18.13
CA ASP A 271 18.56 4.01 18.41
C ASP A 271 17.51 5.12 18.21
N PRO A 272 16.53 4.94 17.30
CA PRO A 272 15.50 5.95 17.08
C PRO A 272 14.57 6.14 18.29
N ALA A 273 14.50 5.18 19.23
CA ALA A 273 13.72 5.30 20.46
C ALA A 273 14.45 6.05 21.59
N ASP A 274 15.75 6.31 21.46
CA ASP A 274 16.49 7.14 22.43
C ASP A 274 16.00 8.59 22.37
N LEU A 275 15.30 9.01 23.43
CA LEU A 275 14.71 10.35 23.55
C LEU A 275 15.76 11.45 23.73
N SER A 276 17.02 11.12 24.06
CA SER A 276 18.12 12.09 24.06
C SER A 276 18.51 12.52 22.65
N ILE A 277 18.20 11.71 21.63
CA ILE A 277 18.41 12.05 20.23
C ILE A 277 17.29 12.98 19.76
N PRO A 278 17.61 14.23 19.33
CA PRO A 278 16.61 15.15 18.82
C PRO A 278 15.83 14.53 17.64
N ARG A 279 14.50 14.65 17.66
CA ARG A 279 13.63 14.09 16.59
C ARG A 279 13.97 14.62 15.21
N ALA A 280 14.45 15.87 15.12
CA ALA A 280 14.97 16.45 13.89
C ALA A 280 16.15 15.65 13.27
N ARG A 281 16.98 14.98 14.09
CA ARG A 281 18.08 14.12 13.58
C ARG A 281 17.54 12.81 13.02
N VAL A 282 16.54 12.21 13.67
CA VAL A 282 15.84 11.03 13.14
C VAL A 282 15.20 11.37 11.80
N ARG A 283 14.48 12.49 11.76
CA ARG A 283 13.84 13.00 10.55
C ARG A 283 14.84 13.28 9.42
N ALA A 284 15.97 13.92 9.70
CA ALA A 284 16.99 14.18 8.69
C ALA A 284 17.58 12.89 8.08
N HIS A 285 17.75 11.84 8.89
CA HIS A 285 18.19 10.54 8.38
C HIS A 285 17.12 9.91 7.46
N SER A 286 15.85 9.94 7.85
CA SER A 286 14.74 9.47 7.02
C SER A 286 14.58 10.27 5.73
N ASP A 287 14.69 11.59 5.80
CA ASP A 287 14.59 12.48 4.64
C ASP A 287 15.72 12.22 3.64
N GLU A 288 16.94 11.91 4.09
CA GLU A 288 18.03 11.55 3.20
C GLU A 288 17.76 10.22 2.47
N TRP A 289 17.26 9.22 3.19
CA TRP A 289 16.84 7.96 2.56
C TRP A 289 15.74 8.18 1.53
N GLN A 290 14.74 9.00 1.84
CA GLN A 290 13.66 9.32 0.90
C GLN A 290 14.12 10.18 -0.28
N ARG A 291 15.04 11.12 -0.07
CA ARG A 291 15.69 11.89 -1.15
C ARG A 291 16.32 10.95 -2.18
N LEU A 292 16.98 9.89 -1.72
CA LEU A 292 17.60 8.90 -2.59
C LEU A 292 16.55 8.02 -3.28
N ARG A 293 15.66 7.40 -2.50
CA ARG A 293 14.82 6.28 -2.98
C ARG A 293 13.50 6.72 -3.62
N THR A 294 12.78 7.67 -3.02
CA THR A 294 11.34 7.85 -3.29
C THR A 294 10.96 9.25 -3.74
N LYS A 295 11.87 10.21 -3.61
CA LYS A 295 11.60 11.59 -4.01
C LYS A 295 11.31 11.64 -5.50
N TYR A 296 10.20 12.28 -5.84
CA TYR A 296 9.92 12.70 -7.20
C TYR A 296 10.72 13.97 -7.55
N TYR A 297 11.29 13.97 -8.75
CA TYR A 297 12.10 15.07 -9.30
C TYR A 297 11.39 15.59 -10.55
N PRO A 298 10.68 16.73 -10.47
CA PRO A 298 9.87 17.23 -11.59
C PRO A 298 10.66 17.50 -12.88
N GLY A 299 11.96 17.79 -12.78
CA GLY A 299 12.86 17.95 -13.93
C GLY A 299 13.26 16.64 -14.62
N GLY A 300 12.76 15.50 -14.13
CA GLY A 300 13.23 14.17 -14.51
C GLY A 300 14.49 13.76 -13.77
N LEU A 301 14.82 12.47 -13.84
CA LEU A 301 16.05 11.89 -13.31
C LEU A 301 16.49 10.75 -14.22
N ALA A 302 17.72 10.83 -14.74
CA ALA A 302 18.31 9.77 -15.55
C ALA A 302 18.87 8.69 -14.64
N VAL A 303 18.03 7.72 -14.27
CA VAL A 303 18.44 6.60 -13.42
C VAL A 303 19.38 5.64 -14.16
N ARG A 304 20.28 5.00 -13.43
CA ARG A 304 21.23 4.02 -13.94
C ARG A 304 21.66 3.04 -12.86
N VAL A 305 22.13 1.87 -13.28
CA VAL A 305 22.75 0.90 -12.38
C VAL A 305 24.16 1.37 -11.99
N CYS A 306 24.48 1.30 -10.70
CA CYS A 306 25.80 1.62 -10.15
C CYS A 306 26.47 0.34 -9.62
N LYS A 307 27.76 0.39 -9.27
CA LYS A 307 28.60 -0.82 -9.12
C LYS A 307 28.72 -1.40 -7.71
N ASP A 308 28.47 -0.59 -6.68
CA ASP A 308 28.65 -0.99 -5.28
C ASP A 308 27.76 -0.13 -4.37
N SER A 309 26.77 -0.74 -3.75
CA SER A 309 25.84 -0.05 -2.85
C SER A 309 26.46 0.31 -1.50
N ALA A 310 27.60 -0.30 -1.14
CA ALA A 310 28.37 0.07 0.04
C ALA A 310 29.23 1.32 -0.19
N ASP A 311 29.53 1.67 -1.45
CA ASP A 311 30.22 2.91 -1.78
C ASP A 311 29.27 4.11 -1.69
N GLN A 312 29.43 4.91 -0.63
CA GLN A 312 28.64 6.12 -0.39
C GLN A 312 28.77 7.16 -1.51
N SER A 313 29.83 7.11 -2.35
CA SER A 313 29.94 7.98 -3.52
C SER A 313 28.83 7.73 -4.54
N THR A 314 28.24 6.54 -4.52
CA THR A 314 27.12 6.14 -5.37
C THR A 314 25.76 6.41 -4.73
N TRP A 315 25.71 6.96 -3.51
CA TRP A 315 24.47 7.36 -2.82
C TRP A 315 23.95 8.68 -3.38
N ILE A 316 23.60 8.62 -4.66
CA ILE A 316 23.00 9.71 -5.43
C ILE A 316 21.66 9.23 -6.01
N PRO A 317 20.69 10.14 -6.23
CA PRO A 317 19.37 9.76 -6.72
C PRO A 317 19.42 8.94 -8.02
N GLU A 318 20.34 9.24 -8.94
CA GLU A 318 20.50 8.54 -10.21
C GLU A 318 20.77 7.03 -10.04
N CYS A 319 21.41 6.61 -8.95
CA CYS A 319 21.66 5.20 -8.67
C CYS A 319 20.51 4.54 -7.87
N TRP A 320 19.79 5.31 -7.05
CA TRP A 320 18.94 4.78 -5.98
C TRP A 320 17.43 4.99 -6.15
N ASN A 321 17.00 5.85 -7.05
CA ASN A 321 15.62 6.34 -7.06
C ASN A 321 14.64 5.36 -7.71
N ASP A 322 13.87 4.66 -6.88
CA ASP A 322 12.80 3.73 -7.25
C ASP A 322 11.64 4.43 -7.97
N THR A 323 11.39 5.71 -7.68
CA THR A 323 10.27 6.45 -8.29
C THR A 323 10.48 6.65 -9.78
N HIS A 324 11.62 7.27 -10.14
CA HIS A 324 11.95 7.51 -11.53
C HIS A 324 12.30 6.22 -12.25
N ALA A 325 12.93 5.26 -11.58
CA ALA A 325 13.16 3.95 -12.17
C ALA A 325 11.87 3.25 -12.58
N LEU A 326 10.85 3.24 -11.72
CA LEU A 326 9.58 2.61 -12.05
C LEU A 326 8.83 3.40 -13.14
N MET A 327 8.88 4.73 -13.12
CA MET A 327 8.34 5.55 -14.21
C MET A 327 8.98 5.20 -15.56
N SER A 328 10.32 5.13 -15.62
CA SER A 328 11.05 4.76 -16.83
C SER A 328 10.79 3.31 -17.24
N ALA A 329 10.63 2.38 -16.28
CA ALA A 329 10.28 0.99 -16.56
C ALA A 329 8.89 0.87 -17.19
N ILE A 330 7.91 1.62 -16.69
CA ILE A 330 6.55 1.70 -17.25
C ILE A 330 6.58 2.26 -18.67
N GLU A 331 7.36 3.33 -18.91
CA GLU A 331 7.54 3.92 -20.24
C GLU A 331 8.20 2.92 -21.22
N LEU A 332 9.29 2.27 -20.81
CA LEU A 332 10.00 1.26 -21.57
C LEU A 332 9.08 0.07 -21.96
N ALA A 333 8.19 -0.32 -21.06
CA ALA A 333 7.20 -1.37 -21.28
C ALA A 333 6.06 -0.94 -22.21
N GLY A 334 5.79 0.37 -22.32
CA GLY A 334 4.58 0.88 -22.96
C GLY A 334 3.31 0.62 -22.13
N ALA A 335 3.44 0.37 -20.83
CA ALA A 335 2.34 0.05 -19.92
C ALA A 335 1.63 1.32 -19.43
N LYS A 336 1.02 2.09 -20.34
CA LYS A 336 0.53 3.46 -20.09
C LYS A 336 -0.46 3.60 -18.93
N ASP A 337 -1.21 2.53 -18.65
CA ASP A 337 -2.24 2.48 -17.61
C ASP A 337 -1.72 1.90 -16.28
N ALA A 338 -0.41 1.62 -16.18
CA ALA A 338 0.16 1.03 -14.98
C ALA A 338 0.19 2.02 -13.82
N MET A 339 -0.29 1.59 -12.66
CA MET A 339 -0.27 2.36 -11.42
C MET A 339 0.94 1.96 -10.58
N MET A 340 1.64 2.95 -10.06
CA MET A 340 2.76 2.75 -9.13
C MET A 340 2.20 2.67 -7.72
N TRP A 341 2.57 1.66 -6.93
CA TRP A 341 2.14 1.48 -5.54
C TRP A 341 3.38 1.31 -4.66
N TYR A 342 3.49 2.09 -3.60
CA TYR A 342 4.62 2.04 -2.70
C TYR A 342 4.34 1.12 -1.52
N ILE A 343 5.34 0.32 -1.12
CA ILE A 343 5.25 -0.55 0.04
C ILE A 343 6.33 -0.16 1.04
N ALA A 344 5.86 0.45 2.12
CA ALA A 344 6.66 0.96 3.22
C ALA A 344 6.73 -0.06 4.36
N VAL A 345 7.83 -0.09 5.09
CA VAL A 345 7.86 -0.79 6.39
C VAL A 345 7.31 0.12 7.51
N SER A 346 6.47 -0.42 8.39
CA SER A 346 6.00 0.26 9.61
C SER A 346 6.15 -0.66 10.82
N GLY A 347 7.39 -1.01 11.16
CA GLY A 347 7.64 -2.03 12.17
C GLY A 347 9.11 -2.35 12.41
N GLN A 348 9.39 -3.58 12.81
CA GLN A 348 10.73 -4.08 13.09
C GLN A 348 10.81 -5.60 12.90
N LEU A 349 12.04 -6.07 12.68
CA LEU A 349 12.42 -7.47 12.62
C LEU A 349 13.16 -7.85 13.92
N GLY A 350 12.65 -8.84 14.62
CA GLY A 350 13.26 -9.44 15.80
C GLY A 350 14.19 -10.61 15.47
N PRO A 351 14.74 -11.27 16.50
CA PRO A 351 15.52 -12.50 16.30
C PRO A 351 14.70 -13.51 15.51
N SER A 352 15.33 -14.26 14.60
CA SER A 352 14.71 -15.26 13.72
C SER A 352 13.81 -14.74 12.58
N ALA A 353 13.57 -13.44 12.48
CA ALA A 353 12.82 -12.84 11.37
C ALA A 353 13.65 -12.61 10.09
N GLY A 354 14.97 -12.65 10.20
CA GLY A 354 15.92 -12.42 9.12
C GLY A 354 17.37 -12.48 9.62
N ASP A 355 18.31 -12.05 8.78
CA ASP A 355 19.75 -12.07 9.07
C ASP A 355 20.20 -10.94 10.03
N GLU A 356 19.32 -9.98 10.30
CA GLU A 356 19.58 -8.83 11.18
C GLU A 356 18.32 -8.40 11.95
N THR A 357 18.49 -8.11 13.24
CA THR A 357 17.49 -7.45 14.09
C THR A 357 17.47 -5.94 13.87
N THR A 358 16.29 -5.32 13.90
CA THR A 358 16.13 -3.88 13.68
C THR A 358 15.44 -3.20 14.86
N TYR A 359 15.69 -1.90 15.01
CA TYR A 359 14.89 -1.03 15.88
C TYR A 359 13.47 -0.85 15.34
N THR A 360 12.55 -0.40 16.20
CA THR A 360 11.21 0.05 15.82
C THR A 360 11.30 1.18 14.79
N THR A 361 10.59 1.07 13.67
CA THR A 361 10.46 2.17 12.70
C THR A 361 9.87 3.42 13.37
N PRO A 362 10.59 4.55 13.44
CA PRO A 362 10.07 5.74 14.10
C PRO A 362 8.99 6.46 13.28
N ILE A 363 8.14 7.24 13.96
CA ILE A 363 7.07 8.06 13.34
C ILE A 363 7.66 9.00 12.28
N GLU A 364 8.84 9.56 12.51
CA GLU A 364 9.54 10.45 11.59
C GLU A 364 9.85 9.79 10.24
N THR A 365 10.15 8.49 10.23
CA THR A 365 10.37 7.73 8.99
C THR A 365 9.07 7.58 8.21
N MET A 366 7.99 7.19 8.90
CA MET A 366 6.68 7.06 8.26
C MET A 366 6.17 8.41 7.71
N GLU A 367 6.38 9.50 8.44
CA GLU A 367 6.03 10.84 7.98
C GLU A 367 6.88 11.28 6.79
N SER A 368 8.20 11.05 6.83
CA SER A 368 9.09 11.36 5.70
C SER A 368 8.68 10.61 4.43
N TYR A 369 8.31 9.34 4.54
CA TYR A 369 7.80 8.56 3.41
C TYR A 369 6.59 9.24 2.77
N TYR A 370 5.56 9.50 3.55
CA TYR A 370 4.33 10.09 3.03
C TYR A 370 4.58 11.43 2.34
N GLU A 371 5.39 12.31 2.95
CA GLU A 371 5.69 13.63 2.39
C GLU A 371 6.45 13.57 1.06
N HIS A 372 7.35 12.61 0.89
CA HIS A 372 8.09 12.44 -0.37
C HIS A 372 7.26 11.74 -1.45
N LEU A 373 6.46 10.74 -1.06
CA LEU A 373 5.62 9.98 -1.99
C LEU A 373 4.45 10.79 -2.52
N LYS A 374 3.80 11.61 -1.68
CA LYS A 374 2.60 12.37 -2.08
C LYS A 374 2.87 13.39 -3.17
N GLY A 375 4.13 13.79 -3.38
CA GLY A 375 4.52 14.65 -4.49
C GLY A 375 4.74 13.92 -5.82
N GLY A 376 4.85 12.59 -5.78
CA GLY A 376 5.09 11.72 -6.93
C GLY A 376 3.86 10.95 -7.40
N PRO A 377 4.04 9.98 -8.33
CA PRO A 377 2.95 9.24 -8.97
C PRO A 377 2.54 7.94 -8.25
N TRP A 378 2.86 7.78 -6.97
CA TRP A 378 2.79 6.51 -6.25
C TRP A 378 1.40 6.02 -5.86
N VAL A 379 0.31 6.73 -6.16
CA VAL A 379 -1.15 6.48 -5.97
C VAL A 379 -1.68 5.45 -4.94
N GLY A 380 -1.02 4.35 -4.60
CA GLY A 380 -1.18 3.61 -3.36
C GLY A 380 0.05 3.63 -2.43
N LEU A 381 -0.19 3.76 -1.12
CA LEU A 381 0.80 3.59 -0.06
C LEU A 381 0.33 2.48 0.89
N ALA A 382 1.04 1.36 0.83
CA ALA A 382 0.87 0.22 1.70
C ALA A 382 1.89 0.28 2.85
N TRP A 383 1.40 0.12 4.07
CA TRP A 383 2.24 -0.03 5.24
C TRP A 383 2.36 -1.51 5.59
N TRP A 384 3.53 -2.10 5.35
CA TRP A 384 3.83 -3.44 5.76
C TRP A 384 3.88 -3.55 7.28
N VAL A 385 2.82 -4.17 7.81
CA VAL A 385 2.70 -4.55 9.20
C VAL A 385 3.05 -6.03 9.27
N PHE A 386 4.04 -6.36 10.07
CA PHE A 386 4.68 -7.66 10.14
C PHE A 386 3.83 -8.82 10.71
N GLY A 387 2.49 -8.71 10.64
CA GLY A 387 1.53 -9.44 11.46
C GLY A 387 1.86 -10.91 11.72
N ASP A 388 2.09 -11.25 12.98
CA ASP A 388 2.08 -12.58 13.64
C ASP A 388 2.53 -13.81 12.81
N PHE A 389 3.48 -13.68 11.89
CA PHE A 389 4.02 -14.83 11.16
C PHE A 389 5.11 -15.57 11.95
N SER A 390 5.76 -14.90 12.91
CA SER A 390 6.85 -15.47 13.70
C SER A 390 6.87 -15.06 15.19
N GLY A 391 5.96 -14.20 15.65
CA GLY A 391 6.00 -13.60 16.99
C GLY A 391 7.21 -12.70 17.26
N THR A 392 8.08 -12.50 16.27
CA THR A 392 9.32 -11.70 16.38
C THR A 392 9.31 -10.50 15.44
N CYS A 393 8.30 -10.37 14.60
CA CYS A 393 8.15 -9.21 13.73
C CYS A 393 6.98 -8.37 14.23
N HIS A 394 7.22 -7.07 14.44
CA HIS A 394 6.32 -6.17 15.17
C HIS A 394 5.95 -4.95 14.32
N GLY A 395 4.76 -4.37 14.49
CA GLY A 395 4.37 -3.15 13.78
C GLY A 395 2.86 -2.90 13.64
N GLY A 396 2.51 -1.80 12.95
CA GLY A 396 1.10 -1.47 12.63
C GLY A 396 0.20 -1.26 13.85
N LEU A 397 -0.75 -2.18 14.08
CA LEU A 397 -1.67 -2.09 15.21
C LEU A 397 -0.98 -2.23 16.56
N GLU A 398 0.23 -2.75 16.61
CA GLU A 398 0.98 -2.84 17.88
C GLU A 398 1.39 -1.45 18.42
N TYR A 399 1.53 -0.44 17.56
CA TYR A 399 1.63 0.96 18.00
C TYR A 399 0.33 1.38 18.69
N HIS A 400 -0.83 1.03 18.13
CA HIS A 400 -2.14 1.37 18.69
C HIS A 400 -2.41 0.63 20.01
N ASP A 401 -2.10 -0.66 20.03
CA ASP A 401 -2.40 -1.58 21.13
C ASP A 401 -1.33 -1.53 22.24
N LYS A 402 -0.23 -0.79 22.04
CA LYS A 402 0.90 -0.64 22.97
C LYS A 402 1.61 -1.96 23.29
N THR A 403 1.86 -2.76 22.25
CA THR A 403 2.45 -4.09 22.39
C THR A 403 3.81 -4.23 21.69
N LEU A 404 4.40 -3.11 21.25
CA LEU A 404 5.73 -3.10 20.66
C LEU A 404 6.78 -3.56 21.67
N VAL A 405 7.80 -4.26 21.16
CA VAL A 405 8.98 -4.71 21.91
C VAL A 405 10.18 -3.88 21.48
N HIS A 406 11.10 -3.57 22.38
CA HIS A 406 12.32 -2.85 22.05
C HIS A 406 13.45 -3.85 21.80
N TYR A 407 13.80 -4.07 20.54
CA TYR A 407 15.02 -4.81 20.23
C TYR A 407 16.22 -3.87 20.25
N THR A 408 17.29 -4.29 20.92
CA THR A 408 18.56 -3.55 20.97
C THR A 408 19.74 -4.51 20.80
N PRO A 409 20.95 -4.01 20.52
CA PRO A 409 22.15 -4.85 20.56
C PRO A 409 22.41 -5.52 21.93
N ALA A 410 22.00 -4.88 23.03
CA ALA A 410 22.14 -5.41 24.38
C ALA A 410 21.05 -6.44 24.74
N HIS A 411 19.85 -6.25 24.18
CA HIS A 411 18.67 -7.09 24.36
C HIS A 411 18.14 -7.56 23.00
N PRO A 412 18.87 -8.46 22.30
CA PRO A 412 18.45 -8.94 21.00
C PRO A 412 17.12 -9.70 21.08
N GLU A 413 16.86 -10.42 22.17
CA GLU A 413 15.59 -11.08 22.48
C GLU A 413 14.40 -10.13 22.67
N GLY A 414 14.70 -8.84 22.89
CA GLY A 414 13.72 -7.79 23.09
C GLY A 414 13.40 -7.53 24.56
N GLU A 415 13.29 -6.26 24.90
CA GLU A 415 12.85 -5.80 26.20
C GLU A 415 11.55 -4.98 26.07
N PRO A 416 10.69 -4.91 27.11
CA PRO A 416 9.52 -4.07 27.07
C PRO A 416 9.89 -2.59 27.00
N TYR A 417 9.23 -1.83 26.12
CA TYR A 417 9.27 -0.38 26.21
C TYR A 417 8.67 0.10 27.55
N SER A 418 9.16 1.24 28.05
CA SER A 418 8.49 1.93 29.15
C SER A 418 7.07 2.34 28.75
N GLU A 419 6.15 2.41 29.72
CA GLU A 419 4.76 2.82 29.47
C GLU A 419 4.67 4.21 28.82
N ALA A 420 5.55 5.13 29.24
CA ALA A 420 5.64 6.47 28.66
C ALA A 420 6.02 6.43 27.17
N MET A 421 6.94 5.55 26.78
CA MET A 421 7.35 5.39 25.38
C MET A 421 6.26 4.73 24.54
N LEU A 422 5.57 3.72 25.08
CA LEU A 422 4.43 3.08 24.41
C LEU A 422 3.27 4.06 24.20
N GLU A 423 2.97 4.93 25.17
CA GLU A 423 1.97 5.98 24.99
C GLU A 423 2.41 7.03 23.98
N TYR A 424 3.69 7.43 23.98
CA TYR A 424 4.24 8.29 22.94
C TYR A 424 4.03 7.68 21.54
N TRP A 425 4.50 6.43 21.33
CA TRP A 425 4.36 5.75 20.05
C TRP A 425 2.91 5.65 19.61
N ARG A 426 2.00 5.25 20.51
CA ARG A 426 0.56 5.18 20.22
C ARG A 426 0.01 6.53 19.76
N ARG A 427 0.25 7.59 20.54
CA ARG A 427 -0.31 8.92 20.29
C ARG A 427 0.20 9.47 18.96
N GLU A 428 1.51 9.43 18.74
CA GLU A 428 2.13 9.98 17.54
C GLU A 428 1.80 9.15 16.29
N TYR A 429 1.71 7.83 16.40
CA TYR A 429 1.27 6.95 15.31
C TYR A 429 -0.16 7.27 14.87
N ILE A 430 -1.10 7.33 15.82
CA ILE A 430 -2.51 7.67 15.52
C ILE A 430 -2.58 9.06 14.93
N ALA A 431 -1.89 10.05 15.52
CA ALA A 431 -1.89 11.42 15.02
C ALA A 431 -1.37 11.49 13.58
N LEU A 432 -0.26 10.80 13.28
CA LEU A 432 0.31 10.73 11.94
C LEU A 432 -0.67 10.11 10.94
N LYS A 433 -1.21 8.93 11.24
CA LYS A 433 -2.13 8.21 10.34
C LYS A 433 -3.40 9.02 10.07
N MET A 434 -3.95 9.67 11.08
CA MET A 434 -5.09 10.59 10.90
C MET A 434 -4.73 11.80 10.04
N ARG A 435 -3.53 12.39 10.19
CA ARG A 435 -3.07 13.50 9.33
C ARG A 435 -2.98 13.08 7.86
N MET A 436 -2.41 11.91 7.58
CA MET A 436 -2.33 11.37 6.21
C MET A 436 -3.73 11.17 5.62
N PHE A 437 -4.63 10.56 6.39
CA PHE A 437 -6.01 10.36 5.96
C PHE A 437 -6.73 11.68 5.69
N ASP A 438 -6.58 12.67 6.58
CA ASP A 438 -7.20 13.99 6.40
C ASP A 438 -6.64 14.71 5.17
N ASP A 439 -5.33 14.64 4.95
CA ASP A 439 -4.68 15.23 3.77
C ASP A 439 -5.21 14.60 2.47
N VAL A 440 -5.37 13.27 2.43
CA VAL A 440 -5.97 12.59 1.27
C VAL A 440 -7.47 12.89 1.15
N VAL A 441 -8.27 12.52 2.15
CA VAL A 441 -9.74 12.51 2.06
C VAL A 441 -10.33 13.91 2.07
N HIS A 442 -9.80 14.79 2.93
CA HIS A 442 -10.32 16.14 3.16
C HIS A 442 -9.44 17.24 2.56
N GLY A 443 -8.22 16.92 2.10
CA GLY A 443 -7.38 17.78 1.29
C GLY A 443 -7.54 17.47 -0.20
N GLN A 444 -6.91 16.39 -0.69
CA GLN A 444 -6.88 16.01 -2.11
C GLN A 444 -8.28 15.73 -2.68
N PHE A 445 -9.15 15.06 -1.91
CA PHE A 445 -10.51 14.68 -2.30
C PHE A 445 -11.61 15.49 -1.58
N ARG A 446 -11.30 16.72 -1.14
CA ARG A 446 -12.24 17.60 -0.43
C ARG A 446 -13.56 17.81 -1.16
N ALA A 447 -13.54 17.91 -2.50
CA ALA A 447 -14.74 18.11 -3.30
C ALA A 447 -15.75 16.95 -3.17
N LEU A 448 -15.29 15.75 -2.81
CA LEU A 448 -16.13 14.57 -2.60
C LEU A 448 -16.59 14.43 -1.15
N ASN A 449 -15.75 14.85 -0.18
CA ASN A 449 -15.94 14.52 1.24
C ASN A 449 -16.25 15.72 2.15
N GLY A 450 -16.10 16.95 1.66
CA GLY A 450 -16.21 18.15 2.47
C GLY A 450 -15.05 18.32 3.46
N PRO A 451 -15.14 19.30 4.39
CA PRO A 451 -14.14 19.50 5.43
C PRO A 451 -14.09 18.31 6.42
N PRO A 452 -12.98 18.14 7.16
CA PRO A 452 -12.92 17.12 8.19
C PRO A 452 -13.97 17.39 9.29
N PRO A 453 -14.56 16.35 9.90
CA PRO A 453 -15.52 16.52 10.98
C PRO A 453 -14.86 17.22 12.20
N ASP A 454 -15.62 18.08 12.89
CA ASP A 454 -15.10 18.86 14.01
C ASP A 454 -14.77 17.93 15.20
N ARG A 455 -13.47 17.73 15.48
CA ARG A 455 -12.98 16.71 16.43
C ARG A 455 -13.06 17.15 17.91
N ARG A 456 -13.68 18.29 18.22
CA ARG A 456 -13.71 18.87 19.58
C ARG A 456 -14.61 18.13 20.59
N GLY A 457 -15.23 17.01 20.22
CA GLY A 457 -16.16 16.26 21.09
C GLY A 457 -15.84 14.77 21.29
N ALA A 458 -14.68 14.27 20.86
CA ALA A 458 -14.35 12.84 20.88
C ALA A 458 -12.96 12.54 21.45
N GLN A 459 -12.62 13.17 22.59
CA GLN A 459 -11.50 12.74 23.44
C GLN A 459 -12.02 11.98 24.65
#